data_AF-A0A354PCL6-F1
#
_entry.id   AF-A0A354PCL6-F1
#
_cell.length_a   1.000
_cell.length_b   1.000
_cell.length_c   1.000
_cell.angle_alpha   90.00
_cell.angle_beta   90.00
_cell.angle_gamma   90.00
#
_symmetry.space_group_name_H-M   'P 1'
#
loop_
_entity.id
_entity.type
_entity.pdbx_description
1 polymer ?
#
loop_
_entity_poly.entity_id
_entity_poly.type
_entity_poly.pdbx_seq_one_letter_code
_entity_poly.pdbx_strand_id
1 'polypeptide(L)'
;MFLPGNRPFVDPVLVDRLLGEAKRHSECDYVGFFSTGGGWQRMQRLGLAGEICHADALRRLRRNIDRLSYCTEETSLASYFQDAPGTYQMRFIPVPAELDRGDLRFSVETESDWHDIQMLCESLSSDDTHWQRLASIVLGNPDLRAAMEGRNG
;
A
#
# COMPACT_ATOMS: atom_id res chain seq x y z
N MET A 1 -13.42 -0.38 -1.99
CA MET A 1 -12.04 -0.42 -1.49
C MET A 1 -11.46 -1.78 -1.81
N PHE A 2 -10.19 -1.83 -2.18
CA PHE A 2 -9.43 -3.05 -2.41
C PHE A 2 -8.32 -3.15 -1.36
N LEU A 3 -8.25 -4.31 -0.71
CA LEU A 3 -7.26 -4.62 0.33
C LEU A 3 -6.68 -6.01 0.04
N PRO A 4 -5.41 -6.10 -0.39
CA PRO A 4 -4.72 -7.37 -0.50
C PRO A 4 -4.67 -8.11 0.84
N GLY A 5 -4.87 -9.43 0.80
CA GLY A 5 -4.90 -10.27 2.00
C GLY A 5 -3.55 -10.41 2.71
N ASN A 6 -2.46 -9.92 2.11
CA ASN A 6 -1.11 -9.97 2.65
C ASN A 6 -0.71 -8.73 3.45
N ARG A 7 -1.69 -7.92 3.88
CA ARG A 7 -1.52 -6.70 4.65
C ARG A 7 -2.14 -6.88 6.05
N PRO A 8 -1.42 -7.44 7.02
CA PRO A 8 -1.98 -7.71 8.34
C PRO A 8 -2.15 -6.45 9.20
N PHE A 9 -1.41 -5.38 8.89
CA PHE A 9 -1.36 -4.16 9.67
C PHE A 9 -2.04 -2.97 8.98
N VAL A 10 -3.16 -3.22 8.31
CA VAL A 10 -3.95 -2.14 7.69
C VAL A 10 -4.37 -1.15 8.77
N ASP A 11 -3.95 0.11 8.60
CA ASP A 11 -4.18 1.16 9.59
C ASP A 11 -5.48 1.91 9.29
N PRO A 12 -6.42 1.97 10.25
CA PRO A 12 -7.74 2.59 10.03
C PRO A 12 -7.65 4.10 9.75
N VAL A 13 -6.68 4.82 10.30
CA VAL A 13 -6.51 6.26 10.07
C VAL A 13 -6.08 6.52 8.63
N LEU A 14 -5.20 5.69 8.08
CA LEU A 14 -4.82 5.77 6.67
C LEU A 14 -5.98 5.40 5.74
N VAL A 15 -6.79 4.41 6.11
CA VAL A 15 -8.00 4.04 5.38
C VAL A 15 -9.03 5.17 5.37
N ASP A 16 -9.30 5.77 6.53
CA ASP A 16 -10.22 6.91 6.64
C ASP A 16 -9.74 8.11 5.81
N ARG A 17 -8.43 8.36 5.78
CA ARG A 17 -7.85 9.39 4.92
C ARG A 17 -8.09 9.11 3.44
N LEU A 18 -7.87 7.87 2.98
CA LEU A 18 -8.16 7.47 1.60
C LEU A 18 -9.65 7.63 1.26
N LEU A 19 -10.54 7.20 2.15
CA LEU A 19 -11.99 7.34 1.97
C LEU A 19 -12.42 8.81 1.91
N GLY A 20 -11.85 9.65 2.78
CA GLY A 20 -12.09 11.09 2.79
C GLY A 20 -11.68 11.75 1.48
N GLU A 21 -10.51 11.39 0.94
CA GLU A 21 -10.01 11.91 -0.33
C GLU A 21 -10.85 11.42 -1.51
N ALA A 22 -11.24 10.14 -1.54
CA ALA A 22 -12.14 9.62 -2.56
C ALA A 22 -13.52 10.29 -2.53
N LYS A 23 -14.03 10.64 -1.33
CA LYS A 23 -15.30 11.36 -1.19
C LYS A 23 -15.21 12.81 -1.68
N ARG A 24 -14.07 13.48 -1.47
CA ARG A 24 -13.82 14.85 -1.96
C ARG A 24 -13.66 14.90 -3.47
N HIS A 25 -13.17 13.82 -4.06
CA HIS A 25 -12.85 13.71 -5.48
C HIS A 25 -13.63 12.57 -6.14
N SER A 26 -14.96 12.66 -6.11
CA SER A 26 -15.84 11.62 -6.66
C SER A 26 -15.72 11.41 -8.18
N GLU A 27 -15.08 12.36 -8.89
CA GLU A 27 -14.73 12.27 -10.30
C GLU A 27 -13.58 11.29 -10.58
N CYS A 28 -12.76 10.98 -9.57
CA CYS A 28 -11.60 10.12 -9.73
C CYS A 28 -12.00 8.63 -9.79
N ASP A 29 -11.38 7.91 -10.72
CA ASP A 29 -11.54 6.46 -10.88
C ASP A 29 -10.75 5.68 -9.84
N TYR A 30 -9.66 6.26 -9.34
CA TYR A 30 -8.72 5.64 -8.42
C TYR A 30 -8.17 6.67 -7.45
N VAL A 31 -8.07 6.27 -6.17
CA VAL A 31 -7.33 7.01 -5.14
C VAL A 31 -6.41 6.06 -4.38
N GLY A 32 -5.13 6.43 -4.28
CA GLY A 32 -4.14 5.66 -3.53
C GLY A 32 -3.03 6.54 -2.98
N PHE A 33 -2.23 5.98 -2.07
CA PHE A 33 -1.06 6.67 -1.55
C PHE A 33 0.10 6.68 -2.55
N PHE A 34 1.03 7.60 -2.35
CA PHE A 34 2.25 7.73 -3.11
C PHE A 34 3.40 8.19 -2.20
N SER A 35 4.56 7.57 -2.41
CA SER A 35 5.83 7.95 -1.78
C SER A 35 6.67 8.78 -2.73
N THR A 36 7.32 9.83 -2.23
CA THR A 36 8.22 10.65 -3.06
C THR A 36 9.45 9.87 -3.53
N GLY A 37 9.94 8.93 -2.72
CA GLY A 37 11.14 8.15 -3.04
C GLY A 37 10.90 6.81 -3.72
N GLY A 38 9.66 6.34 -3.86
CA GLY A 38 9.37 4.99 -4.38
C GLY A 38 7.99 4.81 -5.02
N GLY A 39 7.28 5.92 -5.27
CA GLY A 39 6.02 5.92 -5.99
C GLY A 39 4.89 5.16 -5.29
N TRP A 40 4.00 4.58 -6.09
CA TRP A 40 2.90 3.75 -5.59
C TRP A 40 3.34 2.31 -5.32
N GLN A 41 4.42 1.84 -5.96
CA GLN A 41 4.99 0.51 -5.76
C GLN A 41 5.48 0.33 -4.32
N ARG A 42 6.15 1.35 -3.77
CA ARG A 42 6.54 1.35 -2.35
C ARG A 42 5.33 1.22 -1.42
N MET A 43 4.16 1.73 -1.80
CA MET A 43 2.96 1.61 -0.98
C MET A 43 2.42 0.18 -0.94
N GLN A 44 2.67 -0.62 -1.97
CA GLN A 44 2.31 -2.03 -1.97
C GLN A 44 3.10 -2.79 -0.89
N ARG A 45 4.40 -2.49 -0.78
CA ARG A 45 5.34 -3.06 0.21
C ARG A 45 5.16 -2.49 1.61
N LEU A 46 4.80 -1.22 1.71
CA LEU A 46 4.49 -0.59 2.98
C LEU A 46 3.31 -1.29 3.65
N GLY A 47 2.28 -1.73 2.91
CA GLY A 47 1.28 -2.67 3.43
C GLY A 47 0.34 -2.15 4.52
N LEU A 48 0.32 -0.82 4.78
CA LEU A 48 -0.51 -0.22 5.85
C LEU A 48 -1.87 0.29 5.37
N ALA A 49 -2.14 0.29 4.06
CA ALA A 49 -3.40 0.79 3.52
C ALA A 49 -3.77 0.03 2.23
N GLY A 50 -5.03 0.16 1.84
CA GLY A 50 -5.54 -0.36 0.58
C GLY A 50 -5.57 0.69 -0.53
N GLU A 51 -6.40 0.40 -1.51
CA GLU A 51 -6.65 1.27 -2.67
C GLU A 51 -8.14 1.54 -2.80
N ILE A 52 -8.51 2.74 -3.24
CA ILE A 52 -9.89 3.07 -3.57
C ILE A 52 -10.03 3.09 -5.08
N CYS A 53 -11.04 2.40 -5.57
CA CYS A 53 -11.38 2.34 -6.98
C CYS A 53 -12.88 2.52 -7.12
N HIS A 54 -13.28 3.38 -8.06
CA HIS A 54 -14.67 3.58 -8.40
C HIS A 54 -15.21 2.33 -9.12
N ALA A 55 -16.42 1.90 -8.77
CA ALA A 55 -16.99 0.67 -9.34
C ALA A 55 -17.08 0.69 -10.86
N ASP A 56 -17.35 1.86 -11.46
CA ASP A 56 -17.40 2.00 -12.92
C ASP A 56 -16.02 1.86 -13.58
N ALA A 57 -14.97 2.36 -12.93
CA ALA A 57 -13.60 2.16 -13.40
C ALA A 57 -13.26 0.68 -13.42
N LEU A 58 -13.62 -0.06 -12.37
CA LEU A 58 -13.42 -1.52 -12.29
C LEU A 58 -14.21 -2.26 -13.38
N ARG A 59 -15.45 -1.84 -13.68
CA ARG A 59 -16.25 -2.40 -14.78
C ARG A 59 -15.61 -2.12 -16.14
N ARG A 60 -15.11 -0.90 -16.36
CA ARG A 60 -14.38 -0.55 -17.59
C ARG A 60 -13.09 -1.35 -17.72
N LEU A 61 -12.35 -1.53 -16.63
CA LEU A 61 -11.15 -2.36 -16.59
C LEU A 61 -11.45 -3.80 -16.98
N ARG A 62 -12.45 -4.42 -16.35
CA ARG A 62 -12.85 -5.80 -16.64
C ARG A 62 -13.19 -6.03 -18.12
N ARG A 63 -13.77 -5.04 -18.81
CA ARG A 63 -14.11 -5.14 -20.25
C ARG A 63 -12.91 -5.01 -21.18
N ASN A 64 -11.79 -4.47 -20.69
CA ASN A 64 -10.61 -4.18 -21.50
C ASN A 64 -9.37 -4.92 -21.02
N ILE A 65 -9.50 -5.82 -20.03
CA ILE A 65 -8.35 -6.46 -19.38
C ILE A 65 -7.51 -7.29 -20.36
N ASP A 66 -8.14 -7.89 -21.37
CA ASP A 66 -7.47 -8.68 -22.43
C ASP A 66 -6.56 -7.82 -23.34
N ARG A 67 -6.67 -6.49 -23.26
CA ARG A 67 -5.87 -5.54 -24.04
C ARG A 67 -4.71 -4.96 -23.25
N LEU A 68 -4.64 -5.24 -21.94
CA LEU A 68 -3.57 -4.77 -21.07
C LEU A 68 -2.39 -5.74 -21.12
N SER A 69 -1.19 -5.17 -21.13
CA SER A 69 0.04 -5.94 -21.05
C SER A 69 0.26 -6.34 -19.60
N TYR A 70 -0.07 -7.59 -19.27
CA TYR A 70 -0.07 -8.09 -17.91
C TYR A 70 1.37 -8.16 -17.36
N CYS A 71 1.72 -7.25 -16.43
CA CYS A 71 2.90 -7.39 -15.60
C CYS A 71 2.56 -8.24 -14.37
N THR A 72 3.11 -9.45 -14.33
CA THR A 72 2.78 -10.54 -13.40
C THR A 72 3.17 -10.35 -11.94
N GLU A 73 3.83 -9.26 -11.57
CA GLU A 73 4.59 -9.21 -10.31
C GLU A 73 3.93 -8.41 -9.18
N GLU A 74 2.98 -7.52 -9.46
CA GLU A 74 2.39 -6.65 -8.43
C GLU A 74 0.86 -6.66 -8.43
N THR A 75 0.27 -7.11 -7.32
CA THR A 75 -1.18 -7.19 -7.10
C THR A 75 -1.76 -5.82 -6.72
N SER A 76 -1.62 -4.84 -7.61
CA SER A 76 -2.03 -3.44 -7.43
C SER A 76 -3.07 -3.04 -8.48
N LEU A 77 -4.13 -2.30 -8.10
CA LEU A 77 -5.03 -1.70 -9.09
C LEU A 77 -4.36 -0.53 -9.83
N ALA A 78 -3.38 0.13 -9.20
CA ALA A 78 -2.65 1.22 -9.83
C ALA A 78 -1.89 0.77 -11.08
N SER A 79 -1.31 -0.45 -11.07
CA SER A 79 -0.55 -0.98 -12.22
C SER A 79 -1.45 -1.12 -13.45
N TYR A 80 -2.63 -1.72 -13.30
CA TYR A 80 -3.60 -1.89 -14.38
C TYR A 80 -4.09 -0.56 -14.95
N PHE A 81 -4.31 0.45 -14.10
CA PHE A 81 -4.76 1.76 -14.56
C PHE A 81 -3.65 2.57 -15.23
N GLN A 82 -2.39 2.37 -14.81
CA GLN A 82 -1.25 3.01 -15.45
C GLN A 82 -0.89 2.42 -16.81
N ASP A 83 -1.22 1.15 -17.08
CA ASP A 83 -1.02 0.52 -18.39
C ASP A 83 -1.97 1.10 -19.47
N ALA A 84 -2.97 1.90 -19.08
CA ALA A 84 -3.87 2.61 -19.98
C ALA A 84 -3.86 4.13 -19.72
N PRO A 85 -2.73 4.83 -19.97
CA PRO A 85 -2.59 6.24 -19.65
C PRO A 85 -3.64 7.08 -20.40
N GLY A 86 -4.26 8.02 -19.69
CA GLY A 86 -5.35 8.88 -20.21
C GLY A 86 -6.74 8.24 -20.20
N THR A 87 -6.88 6.96 -19.88
CA THR A 87 -8.19 6.27 -19.80
C THR A 87 -8.85 6.39 -18.42
N TYR A 88 -8.03 6.46 -17.36
CA TYR A 88 -8.49 6.49 -15.98
C TYR A 88 -8.03 7.76 -15.26
N GLN A 89 -8.92 8.37 -14.49
CA GLN A 89 -8.59 9.51 -13.64
C GLN A 89 -8.02 9.02 -12.31
N MET A 90 -6.70 8.96 -12.24
CA MET A 90 -5.99 8.52 -11.04
C MET A 90 -5.61 9.71 -10.16
N ARG A 91 -5.82 9.57 -8.85
CA ARG A 91 -5.36 10.52 -7.84
C ARG A 91 -4.44 9.82 -6.85
N PHE A 92 -3.23 10.35 -6.74
CA PHE A 92 -2.26 9.93 -5.74
C PHE A 92 -2.17 10.98 -4.65
N ILE A 93 -2.23 10.56 -3.40
CA ILE A 93 -2.06 11.42 -2.23
C ILE A 93 -0.76 11.09 -1.52
N PRO A 94 -0.03 12.08 -0.98
CA PRO A 94 1.22 11.82 -0.28
C PRO A 94 0.97 11.00 0.98
N VAL A 95 1.74 9.94 1.14
CA VAL A 95 1.82 9.20 2.40
C VAL A 95 2.34 10.13 3.52
N PRO A 96 1.99 9.93 4.80
CA PRO A 96 2.60 10.70 5.90
C PRO A 96 4.13 10.69 5.82
N ALA A 97 4.77 11.82 6.13
CA ALA A 97 6.21 12.00 5.94
C ALA A 97 7.04 10.98 6.75
N GLU A 98 6.52 10.56 7.90
CA GLU A 98 7.13 9.56 8.78
C GLU A 98 7.12 8.15 8.16
N LEU A 99 6.21 7.91 7.21
CA LEU A 99 6.07 6.68 6.44
C LEU A 99 6.70 6.79 5.05
N ASP A 100 7.08 7.99 4.60
CA ASP A 100 7.74 8.21 3.31
C ASP A 100 9.24 7.87 3.37
N ARG A 101 9.52 6.59 3.60
CA ARG A 101 10.87 6.07 3.82
C ARG A 101 11.04 4.67 3.24
N GLY A 102 12.27 4.31 2.89
CA GLY A 102 12.62 3.06 2.20
C GLY A 102 12.83 1.87 3.12
N ASP A 103 12.81 2.07 4.43
CA ASP A 103 13.22 1.12 5.46
C ASP A 103 12.04 0.55 6.27
N LEU A 104 10.80 0.78 5.80
CA LEU A 104 9.58 0.20 6.37
C LEU A 104 8.92 -0.73 5.34
N ARG A 105 8.55 -1.92 5.80
CA ARG A 105 7.89 -2.95 4.99
C ARG A 105 6.96 -3.76 5.89
N PHE A 106 5.66 -3.74 5.60
CA PHE A 106 4.66 -4.45 6.41
C PHE A 106 3.73 -5.35 5.58
N SER A 107 3.95 -5.48 4.26
CA SER A 107 3.30 -6.52 3.47
C SER A 107 4.07 -7.86 3.55
N VAL A 108 3.34 -8.97 3.46
CA VAL A 108 3.91 -10.31 3.40
C VAL A 108 3.99 -10.76 1.94
N GLU A 109 5.20 -10.78 1.37
CA GLU A 109 5.43 -11.36 0.03
C GLU A 109 6.32 -12.60 0.09
N THR A 110 7.10 -12.73 1.17
CA THR A 110 8.12 -13.78 1.33
C THR A 110 8.06 -14.40 2.74
N GLU A 111 8.73 -15.55 2.90
CA GLU A 111 8.90 -16.19 4.21
C GLU A 111 9.64 -15.30 5.22
N SER A 112 10.62 -14.51 4.75
CA SER A 112 11.31 -13.53 5.60
C SER A 112 10.37 -12.43 6.09
N ASP A 113 9.42 -11.99 5.27
CA ASP A 113 8.41 -11.01 5.71
C ASP A 113 7.50 -11.61 6.78
N TRP A 114 7.13 -12.88 6.63
CA TRP A 114 6.34 -13.58 7.64
C TRP A 114 7.05 -13.62 9.00
N HIS A 115 8.35 -13.89 9.02
CA HIS A 115 9.14 -13.88 10.25
C HIS A 115 9.15 -12.52 10.94
N ASP A 116 9.37 -11.44 10.19
CA ASP A 116 9.36 -10.08 10.75
C ASP A 116 8.00 -9.69 11.29
N ILE A 117 6.93 -10.02 10.56
CA ILE A 117 5.57 -9.73 10.99
C ILE A 117 5.20 -10.52 12.25
N GLN A 118 5.64 -11.77 12.37
CA GLN A 118 5.43 -12.54 13.58
C GLN A 118 6.10 -11.85 14.79
N MET A 119 7.35 -11.39 14.63
CA MET A 119 8.06 -10.65 15.68
C MET A 119 7.34 -9.33 16.03
N LEU A 120 6.83 -8.61 15.03
CA LEU A 120 6.03 -7.41 15.27
C LEU A 120 4.73 -7.74 16.03
N CYS A 121 4.01 -8.78 15.65
CA CYS A 121 2.81 -9.23 16.35
C CYS A 121 3.09 -9.62 17.81
N GLU A 122 4.21 -10.29 18.09
CA GLU A 122 4.64 -10.64 19.45
C GLU A 122 5.03 -9.41 20.29
N SER A 123 5.45 -8.33 19.63
CA SER A 123 5.88 -7.08 20.28
C SER A 123 4.73 -6.10 20.56
N LEU A 124 3.56 -6.33 19.96
CA LEU A 124 2.39 -5.47 20.12
C LEU A 124 1.45 -5.99 21.23
N SER A 125 0.98 -5.09 22.08
CA SER A 125 -0.27 -5.28 22.82
C SER A 125 -1.42 -5.34 21.82
N SER A 126 -2.47 -6.12 22.11
CA SER A 126 -3.62 -6.33 21.20
C SER A 126 -4.31 -5.05 20.71
N ASP A 127 -4.11 -3.93 21.41
CA ASP A 127 -4.80 -2.65 21.17
C ASP A 127 -3.90 -1.61 20.48
N ASP A 128 -2.61 -1.91 20.24
CA ASP A 128 -1.61 -0.92 19.77
C ASP A 128 -1.23 -1.09 18.28
N THR A 129 -2.16 -1.49 17.42
CA THR A 129 -1.91 -1.75 15.99
C THR A 129 -1.74 -0.50 15.12
N HIS A 130 -1.68 0.68 15.73
CA HIS A 130 -1.43 1.94 15.03
C HIS A 130 -0.05 1.94 14.36
N TRP A 131 0.01 2.45 13.12
CA TRP A 131 1.24 2.44 12.32
C TRP A 131 2.42 3.13 13.03
N GLN A 132 2.17 4.13 13.89
CA GLN A 132 3.20 4.82 14.65
C GLN A 132 3.95 3.87 15.59
N ARG A 133 3.23 2.92 16.21
CA ARG A 133 3.84 1.94 17.11
C ARG A 133 4.69 0.95 16.34
N LEU A 134 4.15 0.42 15.24
CA LEU A 134 4.88 -0.46 14.32
C LEU A 134 6.18 0.21 13.82
N ALA A 135 6.07 1.44 13.32
CA ALA A 135 7.22 2.21 12.89
C ALA A 135 8.23 2.42 14.03
N SER A 136 7.77 2.69 15.26
CA SER A 136 8.66 2.86 16.42
C SER A 136 9.45 1.58 16.76
N ILE A 137 8.82 0.41 16.64
CA ILE A 137 9.49 -0.89 16.88
C ILE A 137 10.57 -1.12 15.83
N VAL A 138 10.25 -0.89 14.56
CA VAL A 138 11.22 -1.04 13.46
C VAL A 138 12.37 -0.05 13.60
N LEU A 139 12.08 1.22 13.87
CA LEU A 139 13.11 2.25 14.03
C LEU A 139 14.00 2.03 15.26
N GLY A 140 13.50 1.34 16.28
CA GLY A 140 14.25 0.91 17.45
C GLY A 140 15.12 -0.34 17.22
N ASN A 141 14.96 -1.03 16.09
CA ASN A 141 15.67 -2.27 15.76
C ASN A 141 16.47 -2.11 14.44
N PRO A 142 17.77 -1.74 14.52
CA PRO A 142 18.58 -1.46 13.34
C PRO A 142 18.70 -2.64 12.36
N ASP A 143 18.77 -3.87 12.86
CA ASP A 143 18.94 -5.06 12.04
C ASP A 143 17.66 -5.35 11.24
N LEU A 144 16.50 -5.26 11.89
CA LEU A 144 15.20 -5.39 11.23
C LEU A 144 15.02 -4.32 10.16
N ARG A 145 15.35 -3.07 10.49
CA ARG A 145 15.25 -1.93 9.57
C ARG A 145 16.11 -2.14 8.33
N ALA A 146 17.37 -2.54 8.50
CA ALA A 146 18.27 -2.84 7.39
C ALA A 146 17.76 -4.01 6.53
N ALA A 147 17.21 -5.05 7.17
CA ALA A 147 16.62 -6.19 6.46
C ALA A 147 15.39 -5.78 5.64
N MET A 148 14.52 -4.91 6.16
CA MET A 148 13.36 -4.39 5.44
C MET A 148 13.77 -3.50 4.26
N GLU A 149 14.74 -2.61 4.47
CA GLU A 149 15.28 -1.73 3.42
C GLU A 149 15.86 -2.55 2.26
N GLY A 150 16.67 -3.57 2.55
CA GLY A 150 17.24 -4.46 1.54
C GLY A 150 16.21 -5.20 0.69
N ARG A 151 14.98 -5.39 1.19
CA ARG A 151 13.85 -6.01 0.48
C ARG A 151 12.90 -5.00 -0.18
N ASN A 152 13.12 -3.70 0.00
CA ASN A 152 12.34 -2.64 -0.65
C ASN A 152 12.92 -2.17 -1.99
N GLY A 153 14.10 -2.69 -2.38
CA GLY A 153 14.74 -2.47 -3.67
C GLY A 153 14.11 -3.21 -4.85
#